data_AF-A0A2G5VVN2-F1
#
_entry.id   AF-A0A2G5VVN2-F1
#
_cell.length_a   1.000
_cell.length_b   1.000
_cell.length_c   1.000
_cell.angle_alpha   90.00
_cell.angle_beta   90.00
_cell.angle_gamma   90.00
#
_symmetry.space_group_name_H-M   'P 1'
#
loop_
_entity.id
_entity.type
_entity.pdbx_description
1 polymer ?
#
loop_
_entity_poly.entity_id
_entity_poly.type
_entity_poly.pdbx_seq_one_letter_code
_entity_poly.pdbx_strand_id
1 'polypeptide(L)'
;MPVITVKDDEDFKTQLSLAGAKPVIVDFTAVWCGPCKMIAPAFEALSNQHLGAVFLKVDVDVCEATCATYGVSSMPTFIVFQNGRNVESMKGANREGLEAMVKKFTDNSSSSSLVSGQLDLTSLIDKKQMECLNGCDDTPLDRFIEGNCNLVSDCDEQLIVSLPFNQPVKVHSVLIKGVADRAPKKVKVFINLPKTIDFDNASGLEPTQLLEFDESSTNGDGQIQALKYVKFQNVQNIQFFIEDNIGGGDVTELVKLTVFGTALSSMNMNEFKRVAGKAGDAH
;
A
#
# COMPACT_ATOMS: atom_id res chain seq x y z
N MET A 1 -17.10 -1.24 4.11
CA MET A 1 -17.23 -1.83 5.47
C MET A 1 -18.03 -0.84 6.31
N PRO A 2 -18.87 -1.30 7.24
CA PRO A 2 -19.65 -0.38 8.05
C PRO A 2 -18.72 0.48 8.91
N VAL A 3 -19.10 1.74 9.12
CA VAL A 3 -18.45 2.62 10.10
C VAL A 3 -18.55 1.97 11.48
N ILE A 4 -17.43 1.85 12.17
CA ILE A 4 -17.38 1.24 13.50
C ILE A 4 -17.74 2.31 14.52
N THR A 5 -18.79 2.05 15.30
CA THR A 5 -19.15 2.94 16.42
C THR A 5 -18.32 2.55 17.63
N VAL A 6 -17.54 3.50 18.12
CA VAL A 6 -16.69 3.34 19.31
C VAL A 6 -17.56 3.41 20.56
N LYS A 7 -17.37 2.46 21.47
CA LYS A 7 -18.22 2.30 22.66
C LYS A 7 -17.79 3.17 23.83
N ASP A 8 -16.48 3.34 24.01
CA ASP A 8 -15.86 4.08 25.11
C ASP A 8 -14.38 4.41 24.77
N ASP A 9 -13.71 5.11 25.68
CA ASP A 9 -12.31 5.53 25.51
C ASP A 9 -11.31 4.36 25.35
N GLU A 10 -11.58 3.20 25.95
CA GLU A 10 -10.70 2.02 25.84
C GLU A 10 -10.92 1.27 24.52
N ASP A 11 -12.17 1.19 24.07
CA ASP A 11 -12.51 0.70 22.74
C ASP A 11 -11.87 1.56 21.66
N PHE A 12 -11.83 2.90 21.82
CA PHE A 12 -11.13 3.77 20.88
C PHE A 12 -9.66 3.37 20.68
N LYS A 13 -8.92 3.17 21.78
CA LYS A 13 -7.52 2.74 21.75
C LYS A 13 -7.37 1.35 21.13
N THR A 14 -8.31 0.46 21.43
CA THR A 14 -8.35 -0.90 20.88
C THR A 14 -8.55 -0.86 19.36
N GLN A 15 -9.52 -0.08 18.86
CA GLN A 15 -9.76 0.08 17.42
C GLN A 15 -8.57 0.71 16.71
N LEU A 16 -7.94 1.74 17.29
CA LEU A 16 -6.71 2.33 16.73
C LEU A 16 -5.57 1.31 16.64
N SER A 17 -5.41 0.44 17.65
CA SER A 17 -4.37 -0.59 17.65
C SER A 17 -4.65 -1.69 16.64
N LEU A 18 -5.90 -2.14 16.53
CA LEU A 18 -6.34 -3.17 15.58
C LEU A 18 -6.22 -2.74 14.12
N ALA A 19 -6.30 -1.44 13.84
CA ALA A 19 -6.14 -0.92 12.48
C ALA A 19 -4.72 -1.13 11.91
N GLY A 20 -3.71 -1.29 12.76
CA GLY A 20 -2.32 -1.51 12.35
C GLY A 20 -1.81 -0.37 11.46
N ALA A 21 -1.36 -0.72 10.26
CA ALA A 21 -0.84 0.23 9.27
C ALA A 21 -1.92 0.96 8.46
N LYS A 22 -3.18 0.54 8.55
CA LYS A 22 -4.28 1.19 7.81
C LYS A 22 -4.53 2.59 8.36
N PRO A 23 -4.85 3.58 7.51
CA PRO A 23 -5.26 4.88 7.98
C PRO A 23 -6.61 4.72 8.68
N VAL A 24 -6.78 5.44 9.79
CA VAL A 24 -8.03 5.47 10.55
C VAL A 24 -8.61 6.86 10.46
N ILE A 25 -9.78 6.99 9.86
CA ILE A 25 -10.51 8.25 9.76
C ILE A 25 -11.60 8.22 10.82
N VAL A 26 -11.57 9.19 11.74
CA VAL A 26 -12.47 9.25 12.89
C VAL A 26 -13.39 10.45 12.75
N ASP A 27 -14.70 10.22 12.77
CA ASP A 27 -15.73 11.26 12.94
C ASP A 27 -16.03 11.45 14.43
N PHE A 28 -15.55 12.56 15.00
CA PHE A 28 -15.96 13.02 16.33
C PHE A 28 -17.26 13.81 16.23
N THR A 29 -18.30 13.24 16.80
CA THR A 29 -19.70 13.58 16.53
C THR A 29 -20.49 13.72 17.82
N ALA A 30 -21.75 14.16 17.71
CA ALA A 30 -22.68 14.17 18.84
C ALA A 30 -24.12 13.96 18.36
N VAL A 31 -24.95 13.28 19.14
CA VAL A 31 -26.37 13.00 18.79
C VAL A 31 -27.19 14.29 18.57
N TRP A 32 -26.89 15.33 19.34
CA TRP A 32 -27.57 16.62 19.31
C TRP A 32 -27.02 17.56 18.22
N CYS A 33 -25.94 17.20 17.54
CA CYS A 33 -25.29 18.03 16.53
C CYS A 33 -26.00 17.94 15.16
N GLY A 34 -26.65 19.02 14.74
CA GLY A 34 -27.30 19.13 13.42
C GLY A 34 -26.35 18.94 12.23
N PRO A 35 -25.21 19.66 12.16
CA PRO A 35 -24.23 19.48 11.08
C PRO A 35 -23.67 18.06 10.97
N CYS A 36 -23.53 17.36 12.10
CA CYS A 36 -23.07 15.98 12.15
C CYS A 36 -24.04 15.03 11.42
N LYS A 37 -25.35 15.23 11.62
CA LYS A 37 -26.39 14.46 10.92
C LYS A 37 -26.37 14.68 9.41
N MET A 38 -26.01 15.89 8.96
CA MET A 38 -25.94 16.21 7.53
C MET A 38 -24.77 15.51 6.83
N ILE A 39 -23.62 15.38 7.50
CA ILE A 39 -22.40 14.82 6.88
C ILE A 39 -22.27 13.30 7.07
N ALA A 40 -22.95 12.72 8.06
CA ALA A 40 -22.89 11.28 8.35
C ALA A 40 -23.13 10.37 7.12
N PRO A 41 -24.12 10.61 6.23
CA PRO A 41 -24.32 9.78 5.05
C PRO A 41 -23.14 9.81 4.07
N ALA A 42 -22.45 10.95 3.95
CA ALA A 42 -21.26 11.07 3.11
C ALA A 42 -20.09 10.29 3.72
N PHE A 43 -19.93 10.34 5.04
CA PHE A 43 -18.91 9.57 5.76
C PHE A 43 -19.14 8.05 5.62
N GLU A 44 -20.39 7.59 5.74
CA GLU A 44 -20.77 6.19 5.51
C GLU A 44 -20.57 5.75 4.05
N ALA A 45 -20.84 6.63 3.08
CA ALA A 45 -20.57 6.32 1.68
C ALA A 45 -19.07 6.12 1.43
N LEU A 46 -18.22 6.99 2.00
CA LEU A 46 -16.77 6.91 1.89
C LEU A 46 -16.22 5.64 2.56
N SER A 47 -16.76 5.21 3.70
CA SER A 47 -16.33 3.96 4.36
C SER A 47 -16.63 2.71 3.54
N ASN A 48 -17.62 2.78 2.66
CA ASN A 48 -17.95 1.70 1.74
C ASN A 48 -17.10 1.71 0.47
N GLN A 49 -16.61 2.87 0.05
CA GLN A 49 -15.75 3.01 -1.12
C GLN A 49 -14.28 2.74 -0.81
N HIS A 50 -13.81 3.02 0.40
CA HIS A 50 -12.40 2.95 0.78
C HIS A 50 -12.12 1.84 1.80
N LEU A 51 -12.17 0.57 1.35
CA LEU A 51 -11.99 -0.62 2.21
C LEU A 51 -10.56 -0.78 2.77
N GLY A 52 -9.58 -0.08 2.20
CA GLY A 52 -8.20 -0.01 2.69
C GLY A 52 -8.02 0.84 3.94
N ALA A 53 -9.06 1.55 4.38
CA ALA A 53 -9.05 2.41 5.56
C ALA A 53 -10.09 1.96 6.60
N VAL A 54 -9.85 2.32 7.85
CA VAL A 54 -10.78 2.09 8.96
C VAL A 54 -11.54 3.38 9.24
N PHE A 55 -12.86 3.31 9.32
CA PHE A 55 -13.71 4.45 9.63
C PHE A 55 -14.34 4.26 11.00
N LEU A 56 -14.06 5.19 11.91
CA LEU A 56 -14.60 5.19 13.27
C LEU A 56 -15.54 6.36 13.47
N LYS A 57 -16.55 6.14 14.30
CA LYS A 57 -17.43 7.19 14.81
C LYS A 57 -17.30 7.24 16.31
N VAL A 58 -16.97 8.40 16.85
CA VAL A 58 -16.75 8.66 18.27
C VAL A 58 -17.74 9.70 18.74
N ASP A 59 -18.59 9.33 19.69
CA ASP A 59 -19.49 10.28 20.35
C ASP A 59 -18.72 11.03 21.45
N VAL A 60 -18.72 12.36 21.37
CA VAL A 60 -18.01 13.21 22.33
C VAL A 60 -18.58 13.16 23.74
N ASP A 61 -19.87 12.81 23.88
CA ASP A 61 -20.52 12.65 25.19
C ASP A 61 -20.19 11.29 25.84
N VAL A 62 -19.58 10.37 25.09
CA VAL A 62 -19.23 9.02 25.55
C VAL A 62 -17.72 8.87 25.76
N CYS A 63 -16.91 9.46 24.89
CA CYS A 63 -15.45 9.33 24.89
C CYS A 63 -14.77 10.66 25.28
N GLU A 64 -15.13 11.22 26.44
CA GLU A 64 -14.69 12.56 26.87
C GLU A 64 -13.15 12.66 26.98
N ALA A 65 -12.49 11.62 27.51
CA ALA A 65 -11.04 11.64 27.70
C ALA A 65 -10.29 11.61 26.37
N THR A 66 -10.78 10.82 25.41
CA THR A 66 -10.28 10.79 24.03
C THR A 66 -10.47 12.16 23.38
N CYS A 67 -11.65 12.76 23.50
CA CYS A 67 -11.93 14.08 22.92
C CYS A 67 -11.01 15.16 23.49
N ALA A 68 -10.79 15.16 24.81
CA ALA A 68 -9.86 16.06 25.47
C ALA A 68 -8.42 15.85 25.00
N THR A 69 -7.98 14.59 24.90
CA THR A 69 -6.63 14.22 24.45
C THR A 69 -6.32 14.74 23.05
N TYR A 70 -7.29 14.69 22.14
CA TYR A 70 -7.13 15.13 20.75
C TYR A 70 -7.62 16.56 20.48
N GLY A 71 -7.98 17.32 21.52
CA GLY A 71 -8.36 18.72 21.40
C GLY A 71 -9.65 18.96 20.59
N VAL A 72 -10.59 18.01 20.67
CA VAL A 72 -11.88 18.11 19.99
C VAL A 72 -12.77 19.09 20.76
N SER A 73 -13.07 20.21 20.13
CA SER A 73 -13.81 21.33 20.73
C SER A 73 -15.08 21.71 19.97
N SER A 74 -15.33 21.06 18.83
CA SER A 74 -16.40 21.41 17.91
C SER A 74 -16.77 20.20 17.07
N MET A 75 -18.05 20.00 16.80
CA MET A 75 -18.53 18.83 16.07
C MET A 75 -19.24 19.26 14.77
N PRO A 76 -19.06 18.52 13.66
CA PRO A 76 -18.16 17.37 13.54
C PRO A 76 -16.68 17.81 13.49
N THR A 77 -15.80 16.99 14.03
CA THR A 77 -14.35 17.08 13.78
C THR A 77 -13.89 15.74 13.24
N PHE A 78 -13.20 15.77 12.10
CA PHE A 78 -12.60 14.60 11.50
C PHE A 78 -11.11 14.58 11.84
N ILE A 79 -10.59 13.45 12.29
CA ILE A 79 -9.16 13.27 12.55
C ILE A 79 -8.69 12.01 11.83
N VAL A 80 -7.55 12.12 11.15
CA VAL A 80 -6.88 10.98 10.53
C VAL A 80 -5.73 10.53 11.41
N PHE A 81 -5.71 9.23 11.69
CA PHE A 81 -4.61 8.56 12.34
C PHE A 81 -3.88 7.67 11.34
N GLN A 82 -2.56 7.68 11.41
CA GLN A 82 -1.70 6.76 10.67
C GLN A 82 -0.65 6.21 11.62
N ASN A 83 -0.52 4.88 11.68
CA ASN A 83 0.36 4.19 12.64
C ASN A 83 0.13 4.68 14.09
N GLY A 84 -1.15 4.85 14.47
CA GLY A 84 -1.56 5.32 15.79
C GLY A 84 -1.29 6.81 16.09
N ARG A 85 -0.78 7.60 15.13
CA ARG A 85 -0.50 9.03 15.31
C ARG A 85 -1.49 9.88 14.56
N ASN A 86 -1.96 10.96 15.19
CA ASN A 86 -2.74 11.99 14.51
C ASN A 86 -1.85 12.70 13.46
N VAL A 87 -2.27 12.68 12.20
CA VAL A 87 -1.54 13.26 11.08
C VAL A 87 -2.26 14.43 10.43
N GLU A 88 -3.59 14.48 10.50
CA GLU A 88 -4.40 15.56 9.97
C GLU A 88 -5.74 15.66 10.69
N SER A 89 -6.27 16.88 10.78
CA SER A 89 -7.59 17.13 11.36
C SER A 89 -8.36 18.19 10.58
N MET A 90 -9.68 18.04 10.49
CA MET A 90 -10.60 18.99 9.87
C MET A 90 -11.78 19.22 10.79
N LYS A 91 -12.20 20.48 10.93
CA LYS A 91 -13.40 20.85 11.69
C LYS A 91 -14.53 21.26 10.75
N GLY A 92 -15.75 20.92 11.12
CA GLY A 92 -16.98 21.33 10.44
C GLY A 92 -17.47 20.34 9.39
N ALA A 93 -18.74 20.48 9.04
CA ALA A 93 -19.42 19.64 8.05
C ALA A 93 -19.08 20.07 6.61
N ASN A 94 -17.81 19.87 6.21
CA ASN A 94 -17.34 20.15 4.85
C ASN A 94 -17.21 18.85 4.06
N ARG A 95 -18.17 18.57 3.17
CA ARG A 95 -18.19 17.34 2.37
C ARG A 95 -17.00 17.22 1.42
N GLU A 96 -16.72 18.26 0.63
CA GLU A 96 -15.60 18.24 -0.33
C GLU A 96 -14.25 18.12 0.38
N GLY A 97 -14.11 18.80 1.52
CA GLY A 97 -12.93 18.68 2.36
C GLY A 97 -12.75 17.27 2.92
N LEU A 98 -13.83 16.65 3.40
CA LEU A 98 -13.82 15.27 3.90
C LEU A 98 -13.46 14.27 2.78
N GLU A 99 -14.07 14.40 1.61
CA GLU A 99 -13.76 13.56 0.44
C GLU A 99 -12.27 13.70 0.04
N ALA A 100 -11.75 14.92 -0.01
CA ALA A 100 -10.35 15.19 -0.33
C ALA A 100 -9.40 14.63 0.74
N MET A 101 -9.74 14.76 2.02
CA MET A 101 -8.97 14.19 3.14
C MET A 101 -8.94 12.67 3.06
N VAL A 102 -10.10 12.02 2.92
CA VAL A 102 -10.17 10.56 2.79
C VAL A 102 -9.33 10.12 1.61
N LYS A 103 -9.57 10.69 0.42
CA LYS A 103 -8.80 10.39 -0.78
C LYS A 103 -7.30 10.56 -0.57
N LYS A 104 -6.87 11.65 0.08
CA LYS A 104 -5.47 11.90 0.40
C LYS A 104 -4.87 10.77 1.22
N PHE A 105 -5.56 10.20 2.21
CA PHE A 105 -4.98 9.17 3.06
C PHE A 105 -5.28 7.74 2.61
N THR A 106 -6.32 7.52 1.80
CA THR A 106 -6.63 6.22 1.22
C THR A 106 -5.81 5.96 -0.03
N ASP A 107 -5.61 6.98 -0.88
CA ASP A 107 -4.81 6.87 -2.10
C ASP A 107 -3.31 6.97 -1.77
N ASN A 108 -2.94 7.64 -0.66
CA ASN A 108 -1.57 7.61 -0.11
C ASN A 108 -1.35 6.49 0.92
N SER A 109 -2.26 5.53 1.10
CA SER A 109 -1.98 4.35 1.95
C SER A 109 -1.08 3.31 1.30
N SER A 110 -0.59 3.60 0.09
CA SER A 110 0.64 3.01 -0.45
C SER A 110 1.91 3.82 -0.09
N SER A 111 1.80 5.00 0.55
CA SER A 111 2.91 5.95 0.71
C SER A 111 3.34 6.19 2.17
N SER A 112 3.00 5.30 3.11
CA SER A 112 3.86 5.14 4.28
C SER A 112 5.00 4.23 3.86
N SER A 113 6.12 4.82 3.48
CA SER A 113 7.38 4.13 3.24
C SER A 113 7.70 3.17 4.38
N LEU A 114 7.28 1.89 4.28
CA LEU A 114 7.67 0.82 5.22
C LEU A 114 9.20 0.72 5.31
N VAL A 115 9.88 1.23 4.28
CA VAL A 115 11.33 1.37 4.19
C VAL A 115 11.68 2.85 4.09
N SER A 116 12.36 3.39 5.09
CA SER A 116 12.78 4.80 5.14
C SER A 116 13.45 5.26 3.83
N GLY A 117 12.91 6.32 3.22
CA GLY A 117 13.45 6.91 1.99
C GLY A 117 13.08 6.18 0.69
N GLN A 118 12.26 5.13 0.74
CA GLN A 118 11.76 4.42 -0.44
C GLN A 118 10.25 4.59 -0.57
N LEU A 119 9.76 4.63 -1.80
CA LEU A 119 8.33 4.72 -2.13
C LEU A 119 7.83 3.33 -2.53
N ASP A 120 6.55 3.07 -2.28
CA ASP A 120 5.84 1.96 -2.92
C ASP A 120 5.69 2.26 -4.42
N LEU A 121 6.16 1.34 -5.26
CA LEU A 121 6.17 1.47 -6.71
C LEU A 121 4.89 0.94 -7.36
N THR A 122 3.90 0.50 -6.59
CA THR A 122 2.63 -0.08 -7.11
C THR A 122 1.93 0.85 -8.11
N SER A 123 1.96 2.16 -7.88
CA SER A 123 1.37 3.16 -8.79
C SER A 123 2.13 3.33 -10.10
N LEU A 124 3.40 2.91 -10.16
CA LEU A 124 4.24 2.98 -11.35
C LEU A 124 4.17 1.70 -12.18
N ILE A 125 3.50 0.65 -11.70
CA ILE A 125 3.31 -0.60 -12.44
C ILE A 125 2.35 -0.36 -13.62
N ASP A 126 2.71 -0.86 -14.81
CA ASP A 126 1.82 -0.90 -15.95
C ASP A 126 0.82 -2.05 -15.80
N LYS A 127 -0.33 -1.76 -15.18
CA LYS A 127 -1.41 -2.73 -14.95
C LYS A 127 -1.97 -3.34 -16.23
N LYS A 128 -1.73 -2.76 -17.42
CA LYS A 128 -2.21 -3.32 -18.70
C LYS A 128 -1.27 -4.39 -19.26
N GLN A 129 -0.04 -4.44 -18.79
CA GLN A 129 1.02 -5.32 -19.30
C GLN A 129 1.55 -6.28 -18.24
N MET A 130 1.02 -6.22 -17.02
CA MET A 130 1.33 -7.21 -16.00
C MET A 130 0.76 -8.58 -16.37
N GLU A 131 1.50 -9.62 -16.01
CA GLU A 131 1.13 -11.00 -16.32
C GLU A 131 1.38 -11.87 -15.11
N CYS A 132 0.52 -12.87 -14.93
CA CYS A 132 0.72 -13.95 -13.96
C CYS A 132 0.59 -15.29 -14.68
N LEU A 133 1.55 -16.18 -14.47
CA LEU A 133 1.48 -17.56 -14.97
C LEU A 133 1.21 -18.51 -13.80
N ASN A 134 0.34 -19.48 -14.04
CA ASN A 134 -0.18 -20.44 -13.06
C ASN A 134 -0.97 -19.78 -11.90
N GLY A 135 -1.53 -18.59 -12.10
CA GLY A 135 -2.42 -17.95 -11.12
C GLY A 135 -3.88 -18.40 -11.31
N CYS A 136 -4.59 -18.59 -10.21
CA CYS A 136 -6.00 -18.97 -10.23
C CYS A 136 -6.90 -17.84 -10.77
N ASP A 137 -7.82 -18.18 -11.68
CA ASP A 137 -8.74 -17.25 -12.35
C ASP A 137 -9.68 -16.50 -11.38
N ASP A 138 -10.03 -17.11 -10.24
CA ASP A 138 -10.85 -16.50 -9.19
C ASP A 138 -10.11 -15.35 -8.46
N THR A 139 -8.78 -15.33 -8.58
CA THR A 139 -7.87 -14.41 -7.90
C THR A 139 -6.96 -13.66 -8.89
N PRO A 140 -7.52 -12.77 -9.73
CA PRO A 140 -6.75 -12.15 -10.79
C PRO A 140 -5.69 -11.16 -10.25
N LEU A 141 -4.59 -11.04 -10.98
CA LEU A 141 -3.41 -10.27 -10.57
C LEU A 141 -3.72 -8.78 -10.31
N ASP A 142 -4.67 -8.20 -11.02
CA ASP A 142 -5.09 -6.80 -10.87
C ASP A 142 -5.66 -6.51 -9.48
N ARG A 143 -6.56 -7.37 -9.01
CA ARG A 143 -7.16 -7.28 -7.69
C ARG A 143 -6.16 -7.59 -6.59
N PHE A 144 -5.23 -8.51 -6.84
CA PHE A 144 -4.17 -8.83 -5.89
C PHE A 144 -3.22 -7.64 -5.65
N ILE A 145 -2.74 -6.99 -6.71
CA ILE A 145 -1.82 -5.84 -6.60
C ILE A 145 -2.49 -4.66 -5.89
N GLU A 146 -3.82 -4.51 -6.00
CA GLU A 146 -4.59 -3.51 -5.26
C GLU A 146 -4.90 -3.91 -3.81
N GLY A 147 -4.54 -5.12 -3.39
CA GLY A 147 -4.79 -5.65 -2.05
C GLY A 147 -6.23 -6.08 -1.80
N ASN A 148 -6.99 -6.36 -2.87
CA ASN A 148 -8.41 -6.75 -2.81
C ASN A 148 -8.61 -8.27 -2.75
N CYS A 149 -7.60 -9.08 -3.09
CA CYS A 149 -7.63 -10.53 -2.96
C CYS A 149 -6.22 -11.08 -2.69
N ASN A 150 -6.14 -12.35 -2.30
CA ASN A 150 -4.90 -13.11 -2.32
C ASN A 150 -4.63 -13.60 -3.75
N LEU A 151 -3.40 -13.96 -4.07
CA LEU A 151 -3.02 -14.60 -5.33
C LEU A 151 -2.62 -16.05 -5.02
N VAL A 152 -3.28 -17.00 -5.67
CA VAL A 152 -3.12 -18.44 -5.40
C VAL A 152 -2.64 -19.12 -6.67
N SER A 153 -1.71 -20.07 -6.54
CA SER A 153 -1.31 -20.92 -7.66
C SER A 153 -2.39 -21.97 -8.00
N ASP A 154 -2.52 -22.33 -9.27
CA ASP A 154 -3.63 -23.17 -9.77
C ASP A 154 -3.25 -24.66 -9.85
N CYS A 155 -2.19 -25.00 -10.57
CA CYS A 155 -1.84 -26.40 -10.88
C CYS A 155 -0.84 -27.02 -9.90
N ASP A 156 0.14 -26.23 -9.45
CA ASP A 156 1.25 -26.64 -8.59
C ASP A 156 1.75 -25.44 -7.78
N GLU A 157 2.81 -25.60 -6.99
CA GLU A 157 3.33 -24.55 -6.12
C GLU A 157 4.04 -23.42 -6.86
N GLN A 158 4.34 -23.60 -8.15
CA GLN A 158 5.13 -22.65 -8.91
C GLN A 158 4.27 -21.50 -9.41
N LEU A 159 4.77 -20.28 -9.31
CA LEU A 159 4.03 -19.10 -9.74
C LEU A 159 4.98 -18.08 -10.35
N ILE A 160 4.59 -17.47 -11.46
CA ILE A 160 5.35 -16.36 -12.06
C ILE A 160 4.50 -15.10 -12.03
N VAL A 161 5.07 -14.01 -11.54
CA VAL A 161 4.46 -12.68 -11.51
C VAL A 161 5.37 -11.69 -12.23
N SER A 162 4.90 -11.10 -13.32
CA SER A 162 5.61 -10.14 -14.16
C SER A 162 5.03 -8.74 -14.00
N LEU A 163 5.85 -7.81 -13.50
CA LEU A 163 5.45 -6.43 -13.20
C LEU A 163 6.30 -5.45 -14.03
N PRO A 164 5.81 -5.01 -15.20
CA PRO A 164 6.42 -3.91 -15.94
C PRO A 164 6.12 -2.57 -15.26
N PHE A 165 7.03 -1.61 -15.41
CA PHE A 165 6.87 -0.24 -14.91
C PHE A 165 6.67 0.75 -16.07
N ASN A 166 5.79 1.74 -15.87
CA ASN A 166 5.52 2.82 -16.83
C ASN A 166 6.71 3.76 -17.05
N GLN A 167 7.70 3.71 -16.16
CA GLN A 167 8.95 4.43 -16.24
C GLN A 167 10.05 3.64 -15.53
N PRO A 168 11.33 3.83 -15.90
CA PRO A 168 12.42 3.17 -15.19
C PRO A 168 12.44 3.54 -13.69
N VAL A 169 12.72 2.55 -12.86
CA VAL A 169 12.81 2.70 -11.40
C VAL A 169 14.11 2.14 -10.87
N LYS A 170 14.49 2.60 -9.67
CA LYS A 170 15.48 1.92 -8.83
C LYS A 170 14.73 1.10 -7.80
N VAL A 171 14.97 -0.21 -7.75
CA VAL A 171 14.34 -1.07 -6.75
C VAL A 171 15.30 -1.29 -5.59
N HIS A 172 14.83 -1.03 -4.37
CA HIS A 172 15.61 -1.16 -3.16
C HIS A 172 15.28 -2.44 -2.41
N SER A 173 13.99 -2.76 -2.27
CA SER A 173 13.52 -3.87 -1.46
C SER A 173 12.14 -4.34 -1.92
N VAL A 174 11.78 -5.55 -1.54
CA VAL A 174 10.47 -6.13 -1.82
C VAL A 174 9.87 -6.66 -0.53
N LEU A 175 8.54 -6.54 -0.41
CA LEU A 175 7.78 -7.22 0.63
C LEU A 175 6.98 -8.32 -0.06
N ILE A 176 7.15 -9.54 0.43
CA ILE A 176 6.37 -10.70 0.02
C ILE A 176 5.78 -11.28 1.29
N LYS A 177 4.46 -11.45 1.31
CA LYS A 177 3.72 -12.07 2.40
C LYS A 177 2.89 -13.21 1.83
N GLY A 178 3.06 -14.40 2.38
CA GLY A 178 2.21 -15.55 2.08
C GLY A 178 1.36 -16.00 3.27
N VAL A 179 0.67 -17.11 3.10
CA VAL A 179 -0.18 -17.72 4.13
C VAL A 179 0.49 -18.97 4.70
N ALA A 180 0.95 -18.89 5.96
CA ALA A 180 1.45 -20.04 6.73
C ALA A 180 2.39 -20.96 5.91
N ASP A 181 2.07 -22.24 5.85
CA ASP A 181 2.82 -23.26 5.10
C ASP A 181 2.77 -23.07 3.57
N ARG A 182 1.74 -22.39 3.04
CA ARG A 182 1.62 -22.04 1.61
C ARG A 182 2.38 -20.78 1.22
N ALA A 183 3.12 -20.16 2.14
CA ALA A 183 3.92 -19.00 1.82
C ALA A 183 5.15 -19.36 0.96
N PRO A 184 5.61 -18.46 0.08
CA PRO A 184 6.75 -18.72 -0.78
C PRO A 184 8.02 -18.91 0.05
N LYS A 185 8.87 -19.85 -0.34
CA LYS A 185 10.16 -20.13 0.31
C LYS A 185 11.31 -19.66 -0.56
N LYS A 186 11.40 -20.10 -1.81
CA LYS A 186 12.41 -19.60 -2.77
C LYS A 186 11.76 -18.76 -3.84
N VAL A 187 12.26 -17.52 -3.97
CA VAL A 187 11.82 -16.57 -5.00
C VAL A 187 13.02 -16.11 -5.81
N LYS A 188 13.03 -16.46 -7.09
CA LYS A 188 14.01 -16.00 -8.07
C LYS A 188 13.52 -14.69 -8.68
N VAL A 189 14.36 -13.64 -8.59
CA VAL A 189 14.04 -12.31 -9.11
C VAL A 189 14.82 -12.05 -10.39
N PHE A 190 14.11 -11.71 -11.46
CA PHE A 190 14.65 -11.31 -12.75
C PHE A 190 14.25 -9.87 -13.07
N ILE A 191 15.07 -9.17 -13.84
CA ILE A 191 14.76 -7.80 -14.29
C ILE A 191 15.07 -7.63 -15.77
N ASN A 192 14.36 -6.71 -16.41
CA ASN A 192 14.60 -6.26 -17.78
C ASN A 192 14.61 -7.39 -18.82
N LEU A 193 13.80 -8.43 -18.60
CA LEU A 193 13.59 -9.46 -19.61
C LEU A 193 12.65 -8.94 -20.71
N PRO A 194 12.85 -9.34 -21.97
CA PRO A 194 12.05 -8.83 -23.10
C PRO A 194 10.60 -9.36 -23.10
N LYS A 195 10.35 -10.47 -22.40
CA LYS A 195 9.04 -11.11 -22.25
C LYS A 195 8.95 -11.76 -20.87
N THR A 196 7.75 -12.13 -20.45
CA THR A 196 7.55 -12.96 -19.27
C THR A 196 8.30 -14.28 -19.43
N ILE A 197 9.09 -14.63 -18.41
CA ILE A 197 9.85 -15.87 -18.36
C ILE A 197 8.88 -17.05 -18.20
N ASP A 198 9.20 -18.19 -18.81
CA ASP A 198 8.48 -19.45 -18.60
C ASP A 198 9.15 -20.28 -17.50
N PHE A 199 8.47 -21.31 -17.02
CA PHE A 199 8.93 -22.14 -15.90
C PHE A 199 10.25 -22.88 -16.20
N ASP A 200 10.45 -23.32 -17.44
CA ASP A 200 11.68 -23.99 -17.88
C ASP A 200 12.89 -23.05 -17.79
N ASN A 201 12.77 -21.84 -18.35
CA ASN A 201 13.83 -20.85 -18.30
C ASN A 201 14.03 -20.30 -16.88
N ALA A 202 12.96 -20.12 -16.11
CA ALA A 202 13.06 -19.62 -14.74
C ALA A 202 13.78 -20.60 -13.80
N SER A 203 13.66 -21.90 -14.09
CA SER A 203 14.38 -22.96 -13.36
C SER A 203 15.87 -22.99 -13.72
N GLY A 204 16.21 -22.85 -15.01
CA GLY A 204 17.57 -23.01 -15.52
C GLY A 204 18.45 -21.75 -15.54
N LEU A 205 17.86 -20.55 -15.63
CA LEU A 205 18.62 -19.29 -15.69
C LEU A 205 19.02 -18.80 -14.30
N GLU A 206 20.20 -18.18 -14.21
CA GLU A 206 20.63 -17.51 -12.99
C GLU A 206 19.78 -16.26 -12.75
N PRO A 207 19.13 -16.13 -11.58
CA PRO A 207 18.38 -14.94 -11.25
C PRO A 207 19.30 -13.75 -11.00
N THR A 208 18.75 -12.54 -11.18
CA THR A 208 19.45 -11.32 -10.76
C THR A 208 19.74 -11.37 -9.26
N GLN A 209 18.78 -11.89 -8.50
CA GLN A 209 18.91 -12.22 -7.09
C GLN A 209 17.95 -13.36 -6.71
N LEU A 210 18.44 -14.31 -5.92
CA LEU A 210 17.62 -15.31 -5.22
C LEU A 210 17.26 -14.78 -3.83
N LEU A 211 15.99 -14.91 -3.45
CA LEU A 211 15.47 -14.60 -2.13
C LEU A 211 14.99 -15.89 -1.48
N GLU A 212 15.35 -16.09 -0.22
CA GLU A 212 14.91 -17.22 0.59
C GLU A 212 14.14 -16.68 1.80
N PHE A 213 12.98 -17.28 2.05
CA PHE A 213 12.05 -16.91 3.11
C PHE A 213 11.85 -18.09 4.05
N ASP A 214 11.58 -17.78 5.32
CA ASP A 214 11.33 -18.75 6.39
C ASP A 214 9.96 -18.51 7.03
N GLU A 215 9.56 -19.34 8.00
CA GLU A 215 8.27 -19.20 8.70
C GLU A 215 8.09 -17.86 9.42
N SER A 216 9.16 -17.10 9.66
CA SER A 216 9.03 -15.76 10.25
C SER A 216 8.42 -14.75 9.27
N SER A 217 8.55 -15.02 7.97
CA SER A 217 8.03 -14.17 6.89
C SER A 217 6.51 -14.20 6.74
N THR A 218 5.83 -15.16 7.38
CA THR A 218 4.37 -15.35 7.31
C THR A 218 3.62 -14.60 8.41
N ASN A 219 4.33 -14.11 9.44
CA ASN A 219 3.75 -13.48 10.62
C ASN A 219 3.62 -11.96 10.45
N GLY A 220 2.59 -11.35 11.08
CA GLY A 220 2.41 -9.90 11.10
C GLY A 220 2.14 -9.28 9.73
N ASP A 221 2.85 -8.19 9.38
CA ASP A 221 2.68 -7.43 8.13
C ASP A 221 3.49 -7.99 6.94
N GLY A 222 4.23 -9.09 7.12
CA GLY A 222 5.14 -9.68 6.12
C GLY A 222 6.59 -9.23 6.28
N GLN A 223 7.53 -9.93 5.63
CA GLN A 223 8.96 -9.62 5.69
C GLN A 223 9.41 -8.76 4.51
N ILE A 224 10.15 -7.70 4.81
CA ILE A 224 10.81 -6.87 3.80
C ILE A 224 12.20 -7.43 3.53
N GLN A 225 12.43 -7.84 2.29
CA GLN A 225 13.70 -8.36 1.84
C GLN A 225 14.46 -7.30 1.03
N ALA A 226 15.67 -6.97 1.48
CA ALA A 226 16.54 -6.04 0.76
C ALA A 226 17.07 -6.67 -0.53
N LEU A 227 16.99 -5.93 -1.62
CA LEU A 227 17.63 -6.30 -2.88
C LEU A 227 19.04 -5.70 -2.95
N LYS A 228 19.92 -6.31 -3.75
CA LYS A 228 21.27 -5.84 -4.04
C LYS A 228 21.17 -4.59 -4.91
N TYR A 229 20.87 -3.45 -4.30
CA TYR A 229 20.55 -2.17 -4.95
C TYR A 229 21.43 -1.84 -6.17
N VAL A 230 22.73 -2.17 -6.12
CA VAL A 230 23.68 -2.02 -7.25
C VAL A 230 23.23 -2.71 -8.55
N LYS A 231 22.52 -3.84 -8.48
CA LYS A 231 21.96 -4.56 -9.64
C LYS A 231 20.62 -3.99 -10.10
N PHE A 232 19.90 -3.28 -9.23
CA PHE A 232 18.53 -2.82 -9.44
C PHE A 232 18.44 -1.30 -9.63
N GLN A 233 19.45 -0.69 -10.27
CA GLN A 233 19.51 0.76 -10.51
C GLN A 233 18.66 1.27 -11.68
N ASN A 234 18.28 0.39 -12.60
CA ASN A 234 17.54 0.76 -13.81
C ASN A 234 16.65 -0.42 -14.22
N VAL A 235 15.48 -0.50 -13.59
CA VAL A 235 14.52 -1.59 -13.74
C VAL A 235 13.32 -1.06 -14.53
N GLN A 236 13.05 -1.67 -15.68
CA GLN A 236 11.88 -1.41 -16.52
C GLN A 236 10.79 -2.45 -16.31
N ASN A 237 11.18 -3.70 -16.03
CA ASN A 237 10.28 -4.75 -15.57
C ASN A 237 11.00 -5.60 -14.52
N ILE A 238 10.22 -6.14 -13.59
CA ILE A 238 10.68 -7.08 -12.59
C ILE A 238 9.77 -8.31 -12.63
N GLN A 239 10.37 -9.50 -12.57
CA GLN A 239 9.65 -10.76 -12.59
C GLN A 239 10.05 -11.61 -11.40
N PHE A 240 9.06 -12.16 -10.73
CA PHE A 240 9.21 -13.05 -9.58
C PHE A 240 8.80 -14.45 -10.01
N PHE A 241 9.74 -15.39 -9.93
CA PHE A 241 9.46 -16.80 -10.02
C PHE A 241 9.50 -17.40 -8.63
N ILE A 242 8.34 -17.83 -8.14
CA ILE A 242 8.20 -18.57 -6.90
C ILE A 242 8.39 -20.04 -7.26
N GLU A 243 9.46 -20.64 -6.74
CA GLU A 243 9.89 -22.00 -7.09
C GLU A 243 9.30 -23.04 -6.13
N ASP A 244 9.21 -22.72 -4.84
CA ASP A 244 8.66 -23.58 -3.80
C ASP A 244 8.01 -22.77 -2.66
N ASN A 245 7.20 -23.44 -1.85
CA ASN A 245 6.61 -22.90 -0.62
C ASN A 245 7.23 -23.52 0.65
N ILE A 246 6.96 -22.90 1.79
CA ILE A 246 7.57 -23.27 3.07
C ILE A 246 7.16 -24.68 3.51
N GLY A 247 5.89 -25.03 3.32
CA GLY A 247 5.28 -26.30 3.70
C GLY A 247 5.62 -27.48 2.79
N GLY A 248 6.14 -27.21 1.59
CA GLY A 248 6.35 -28.23 0.55
C GLY A 248 5.03 -28.84 0.05
N GLY A 249 3.94 -28.08 0.10
CA GLY A 249 2.65 -28.47 -0.47
C GLY A 249 2.52 -28.07 -1.94
N ASP A 250 1.44 -28.48 -2.58
CA ASP A 250 1.23 -28.28 -4.03
C ASP A 250 0.65 -26.89 -4.39
N VAL A 251 0.43 -26.02 -3.41
CA VAL A 251 -0.21 -24.71 -3.62
C VAL A 251 0.54 -23.63 -2.87
N THR A 252 0.87 -22.56 -3.59
CA THR A 252 1.43 -21.33 -3.04
C THR A 252 0.36 -20.25 -2.98
N GLU A 253 0.30 -19.54 -1.87
CA GLU A 253 -0.61 -18.41 -1.68
C GLU A 253 0.12 -17.16 -1.22
N LEU A 254 -0.09 -16.07 -1.95
CA LEU A 254 0.41 -14.74 -1.66
C LEU A 254 -0.71 -13.85 -1.16
N VAL A 255 -0.48 -13.19 -0.04
CA VAL A 255 -1.36 -12.16 0.54
C VAL A 255 -0.97 -10.77 0.07
N LYS A 256 0.33 -10.52 -0.08
CA LYS A 256 0.83 -9.20 -0.49
C LYS A 256 2.17 -9.31 -1.20
N LEU A 257 2.31 -8.56 -2.29
CA LEU A 257 3.55 -8.33 -3.00
C LEU A 257 3.69 -6.82 -3.21
N THR A 258 4.75 -6.23 -2.66
CA THR A 258 5.00 -4.78 -2.79
C THR A 258 6.46 -4.54 -3.13
N VAL A 259 6.70 -3.69 -4.12
CA VAL A 259 8.05 -3.33 -4.56
C VAL A 259 8.35 -1.91 -4.09
N PHE A 260 9.45 -1.74 -3.35
CA PHE A 260 9.88 -0.45 -2.84
C PHE A 260 11.09 0.08 -3.59
N GLY A 261 11.10 1.38 -3.85
CA GLY A 261 12.19 2.01 -4.55
C GLY A 261 11.99 3.48 -4.81
N THR A 262 12.65 3.99 -5.84
CA THR A 262 12.49 5.37 -6.31
C THR A 262 12.33 5.40 -7.82
N ALA A 263 11.44 6.26 -8.32
CA ALA A 263 11.41 6.61 -9.72
C ALA A 263 12.77 7.16 -10.17
N LEU A 264 13.30 6.68 -11.31
CA LEU A 264 14.35 7.42 -11.99
C LEU A 264 13.70 8.69 -12.54
N SER A 265 14.14 9.85 -12.06
CA SER A 265 13.68 11.12 -12.60
C SER A 265 13.95 11.14 -14.10
N SER A 266 12.91 11.02 -14.91
CA SER A 266 12.96 11.51 -16.28
C SER A 266 13.22 13.00 -16.16
N MET A 267 14.44 13.42 -16.48
CA MET A 267 14.80 14.84 -16.58
C MET A 267 13.76 15.47 -17.52
N ASN A 268 12.78 16.15 -16.95
CA ASN A 268 11.77 16.83 -17.73
C ASN A 268 12.47 18.07 -18.31
N MET A 269 12.85 18.00 -19.58
CA MET A 269 13.63 19.04 -20.27
C MET A 269 12.90 20.40 -20.36
N ASN A 270 11.66 20.48 -19.84
CA ASN A 270 10.85 21.70 -19.74
C ASN A 270 11.15 22.56 -18.50
N GLU A 271 12.00 22.14 -17.55
CA GLU A 271 12.42 22.98 -16.42
C GLU A 271 13.75 23.71 -16.61
N PHE A 272 14.34 23.72 -17.81
CA PHE A 272 15.40 24.69 -18.12
C PHE A 272 14.79 26.01 -18.61
N LYS A 273 14.33 26.85 -17.68
CA LYS A 273 14.27 28.29 -17.97
C LYS A 273 15.71 28.75 -18.24
N ARG A 274 16.01 29.05 -19.51
CA ARG A 274 17.19 29.84 -19.88
C ARG A 274 17.18 31.09 -19.01
N VAL A 275 18.14 31.20 -18.10
CA VAL A 275 18.41 32.45 -17.39
C VAL A 275 18.90 33.41 -18.48
N ALA A 276 18.03 34.31 -18.91
CA ALA A 276 18.42 35.41 -19.78
C ALA A 276 19.52 36.18 -19.06
N GLY A 277 20.74 36.13 -19.60
CA GLY A 277 21.86 36.91 -19.09
C GLY A 277 21.47 38.38 -19.04
N LYS A 278 21.60 39.00 -17.87
CA LYS A 278 21.52 40.45 -17.76
C LYS A 278 22.70 41.05 -18.53
N ALA A 279 22.37 41.86 -19.52
CA ALA A 279 23.32 42.75 -20.17
C ALA A 279 23.71 43.88 -19.21
N GLY A 280 25.01 44.22 -19.21
CA GLY A 280 25.53 45.47 -18.70
C GLY A 280 26.04 45.43 -17.26
N ASP A 281 27.35 45.34 -17.09
CA ASP A 281 28.09 46.56 -16.73
C ASP A 281 29.50 46.48 -17.33
N ALA A 282 29.74 47.39 -18.28
CA ALA A 282 31.04 47.68 -18.84
C ALA A 282 31.44 49.05 -18.30
N HIS A 283 32.63 49.07 -17.68
CA HIS A 283 33.46 50.22 -17.32
C HIS A 283 32.96 51.23 -16.27
#